data_AF-A0A1Z4BLP5-F1
#
_entry.id   AF-A0A1Z4BLP5-F1
#
_cell.length_a   1.000
_cell.length_b   1.000
_cell.length_c   1.000
_cell.angle_alpha   90.00
_cell.angle_beta   90.00
_cell.angle_gamma   90.00
#
_symmetry.space_group_name_H-M   'P 1'
#
loop_
_entity.id
_entity.type
_entity.pdbx_description
1 polymer ?
#
loop_
_entity_poly.entity_id
_entity_poly.type
_entity_poly.pdbx_seq_one_letter_code
_entity_poly.pdbx_strand_id
1 'polypeptide(L)'
;MKNFLITLVAITSLIACKSKDDNDAPNQLIGGWKLESITDNNQPIPLTECAKNVVIYSATETEEIFFKDDGTGKCVYDKDASIEKRPYRVRGNIVIATNPAIQQDYPAEFAIEGNKITFKVKATTQSGETNRVLVFRKLTTEQLAELEKLKNN
;
A
#
# COMPACT_ATOMS: atom_id res chain seq x y z
N MET A 1 64.85 -19.28 5.02
CA MET A 1 64.02 -20.34 5.65
C MET A 1 62.92 -19.63 6.42
N LYS A 2 61.70 -19.58 5.85
CA LYS A 2 60.50 -20.30 6.33
C LYS A 2 60.31 -20.09 7.84
N ASN A 3 59.27 -19.38 8.29
CA ASN A 3 57.90 -19.87 8.26
C ASN A 3 56.85 -18.75 8.23
N PHE A 4 55.83 -18.92 7.38
CA PHE A 4 54.52 -18.31 7.55
C PHE A 4 53.85 -18.90 8.80
N LEU A 5 53.20 -18.05 9.59
CA LEU A 5 52.15 -18.46 10.53
C LEU A 5 50.95 -17.53 10.33
N ILE A 6 49.95 -18.07 9.63
CA ILE A 6 48.61 -17.51 9.52
C ILE A 6 47.91 -17.80 10.85
N THR A 7 47.63 -16.76 11.64
CA THR A 7 46.79 -16.88 12.83
C THR A 7 45.32 -16.78 12.42
N LEU A 8 44.69 -17.94 12.24
CA LEU A 8 43.24 -18.11 12.23
C LEU A 8 42.75 -18.06 13.68
N VAL A 9 42.01 -17.01 14.07
CA VAL A 9 41.31 -16.96 15.37
C VAL A 9 39.82 -16.84 15.13
N ALA A 10 39.11 -17.69 15.86
CA ALA A 10 37.75 -18.15 15.65
C ALA A 10 36.68 -17.06 15.66
N ILE A 11 35.69 -17.23 14.78
CA ILE A 11 34.40 -16.55 14.81
C ILE A 11 33.67 -17.04 16.07
N THR A 12 33.79 -16.31 17.17
CA THR A 12 33.03 -16.58 18.39
C THR A 12 31.68 -15.86 18.32
N SER A 13 30.64 -16.69 18.43
CA SER A 13 29.28 -16.39 18.89
C SER A 13 28.41 -15.45 18.04
N LEU A 14 27.61 -16.09 17.17
CA LEU A 14 26.22 -15.74 16.99
C LEU A 14 25.50 -15.70 18.35
N ILE A 15 24.78 -14.60 18.59
CA ILE A 15 23.36 -14.51 18.97
C ILE A 15 23.22 -13.10 19.55
N ALA A 16 23.05 -12.13 18.65
CA ALA A 16 22.28 -10.96 19.03
C ALA A 16 20.81 -11.39 19.07
N CYS A 17 20.40 -12.04 20.16
CA CYS A 17 19.00 -12.07 20.54
C CYS A 17 18.61 -10.63 20.90
N LYS A 18 18.26 -9.86 19.87
CA LYS A 18 17.12 -8.97 19.96
C LYS A 18 16.20 -9.41 18.85
N SER A 19 15.26 -10.28 19.18
CA SER A 19 13.91 -10.16 18.65
C SER A 19 13.43 -8.76 19.04
N LYS A 20 13.84 -7.76 18.25
CA LYS A 20 13.03 -6.56 18.12
C LYS A 20 11.84 -7.06 17.34
N ASP A 21 10.67 -7.08 17.97
CA ASP A 21 9.47 -6.91 17.17
C ASP A 21 9.71 -5.68 16.30
N ASP A 22 9.68 -5.85 14.99
CA ASP A 22 10.00 -4.83 13.97
C ASP A 22 8.97 -3.68 13.91
N ASN A 23 8.28 -3.36 15.03
CA ASN A 23 7.07 -2.52 15.02
C ASN A 23 7.13 -1.23 15.85
N ASP A 24 8.30 -0.79 16.33
CA ASP A 24 8.41 0.51 17.04
C ASP A 24 8.51 1.74 16.11
N ALA A 25 8.75 1.53 14.81
CA ALA A 25 8.59 2.62 13.83
C ALA A 25 7.09 2.79 13.53
N PRO A 26 6.54 4.02 13.60
CA PRO A 26 5.17 4.28 13.18
C PRO A 26 4.98 3.70 11.78
N ASN A 27 3.96 2.86 11.59
CA ASN A 27 3.66 2.29 10.29
C ASN A 27 3.43 3.45 9.30
N GLN A 28 4.39 3.66 8.41
CA GLN A 28 4.45 4.83 7.52
C GLN A 28 3.28 4.86 6.52
N LEU A 29 2.58 3.72 6.36
CA LEU A 29 1.32 3.63 5.61
C LEU A 29 0.19 4.44 6.25
N ILE A 30 0.20 4.64 7.58
CA ILE A 30 -0.91 5.29 8.29
C ILE A 30 -1.20 6.67 7.71
N GLY A 31 -2.47 6.88 7.33
CA GLY A 31 -2.96 8.07 6.65
C GLY A 31 -3.78 7.73 5.40
N GLY A 32 -4.28 8.77 4.73
CA GLY A 32 -4.99 8.65 3.45
C GLY A 32 -4.08 8.91 2.25
N TRP A 33 -4.32 8.16 1.17
CA TRP A 33 -3.53 8.20 -0.05
C TRP A 33 -4.48 8.24 -1.26
N LYS A 34 -4.38 9.29 -2.09
CA LYS A 34 -5.20 9.46 -3.31
C LYS A 34 -4.42 9.01 -4.52
N LEU A 35 -5.03 8.18 -5.35
CA LEU A 35 -4.41 7.66 -6.58
C LEU A 35 -4.04 8.81 -7.51
N GLU A 36 -2.81 8.80 -8.03
CA GLU A 36 -2.33 9.76 -9.03
C GLU A 36 -2.17 9.10 -10.40
N SER A 37 -1.63 7.87 -10.44
CA SER A 37 -1.37 7.18 -11.70
C SER A 37 -1.37 5.65 -11.55
N ILE A 38 -1.65 4.99 -12.66
CA ILE A 38 -1.48 3.55 -12.82
C ILE A 38 -0.64 3.30 -14.07
N THR A 39 0.32 2.38 -13.99
CA THR A 39 0.95 1.77 -15.16
C THR A 39 0.73 0.27 -15.15
N ASP A 40 0.60 -0.30 -16.34
CA ASP A 40 0.43 -1.73 -16.58
C ASP A 40 1.50 -2.18 -17.57
N ASN A 41 2.41 -3.06 -17.13
CA ASN A 41 3.63 -3.40 -17.86
C ASN A 41 4.39 -2.16 -18.38
N ASN A 42 4.52 -1.14 -17.53
CA ASN A 42 5.12 0.17 -17.80
C ASN A 42 4.38 1.06 -18.81
N GLN A 43 3.18 0.66 -19.26
CA GLN A 43 2.32 1.51 -20.08
C GLN A 43 1.34 2.29 -19.20
N PRO A 44 1.27 3.62 -19.27
CA PRO A 44 0.31 4.40 -18.50
C PRO A 44 -1.14 4.04 -18.84
N ILE A 45 -1.96 3.88 -17.80
CA ILE A 45 -3.42 3.77 -17.94
C ILE A 45 -4.02 5.16 -17.70
N PRO A 46 -4.75 5.76 -18.66
CA PRO A 46 -5.44 7.02 -18.45
C PRO A 46 -6.47 6.91 -17.32
N LEU A 47 -6.48 7.89 -16.41
CA LEU A 47 -7.43 7.97 -15.30
C LEU A 47 -8.26 9.24 -15.40
N THR A 48 -9.58 9.09 -15.29
CA THR A 48 -10.47 10.21 -14.99
C THR A 48 -10.34 10.61 -13.53
N GLU A 49 -10.85 11.78 -13.14
CA GLU A 49 -10.78 12.22 -11.75
C GLU A 49 -11.58 11.29 -10.81
N CYS A 50 -12.74 10.80 -11.24
CA CYS A 50 -13.55 9.90 -10.42
C CYS A 50 -12.93 8.49 -10.32
N ALA A 51 -12.10 8.09 -11.29
CA ALA A 51 -11.35 6.83 -11.21
C ALA A 51 -10.21 6.85 -10.18
N LYS A 52 -9.84 8.02 -9.64
CA LYS A 52 -8.80 8.15 -8.62
C LYS A 52 -9.36 7.83 -7.24
N ASN A 53 -9.31 6.57 -6.84
CA ASN A 53 -9.73 6.12 -5.51
C ASN A 53 -8.81 6.67 -4.41
N VAL A 54 -9.28 6.56 -3.16
CA VAL A 54 -8.49 6.84 -1.95
C VAL A 54 -8.34 5.55 -1.17
N VAL A 55 -7.13 5.29 -0.67
CA VAL A 55 -6.85 4.22 0.30
C VAL A 55 -6.48 4.86 1.64
N ILE A 56 -7.11 4.40 2.72
CA ILE A 56 -6.83 4.89 4.08
C ILE A 56 -6.31 3.74 4.92
N TYR A 57 -5.12 3.91 5.50
CA TYR A 57 -4.59 2.97 6.48
C TYR A 57 -4.70 3.55 7.90
N SER A 58 -5.33 2.80 8.80
CA SER A 58 -5.28 3.00 10.25
C SER A 58 -4.21 2.09 10.87
N ALA A 59 -4.15 1.98 12.20
CA ALA A 59 -3.20 1.10 12.86
C ALA A 59 -3.37 -0.38 12.49
N THR A 60 -4.59 -0.84 12.21
CA THR A 60 -4.93 -2.26 12.02
C THR A 60 -5.81 -2.54 10.81
N GLU A 61 -6.42 -1.51 10.23
CA GLU A 61 -7.42 -1.64 9.18
C GLU A 61 -7.09 -0.74 7.99
N THR A 62 -7.53 -1.17 6.82
CA THR A 62 -7.51 -0.38 5.58
C THR A 62 -8.93 -0.20 5.05
N GLU A 63 -9.18 0.95 4.45
CA GLU A 63 -10.42 1.32 3.77
C GLU A 63 -10.07 1.74 2.34
N GLU A 64 -10.92 1.39 1.37
CA GLU A 64 -10.81 1.88 0.00
C GLU A 64 -12.08 2.61 -0.40
N ILE A 65 -11.92 3.87 -0.81
CA ILE A 65 -13.01 4.77 -1.18
C ILE A 65 -12.97 5.00 -2.68
N PHE A 66 -14.02 4.56 -3.35
CA PHE A 66 -14.23 4.75 -4.78
C PHE A 66 -15.21 5.88 -5.03
N PHE A 67 -15.12 6.47 -6.22
CA PHE A 67 -16.00 7.54 -6.67
C PHE A 67 -16.61 7.18 -8.02
N LYS A 68 -17.77 7.75 -8.30
CA LYS A 68 -18.43 7.69 -9.60
C LYS A 68 -18.87 9.07 -10.04
N ASP A 69 -19.01 9.25 -11.34
CA ASP A 69 -19.60 10.45 -11.92
C ASP A 69 -21.11 10.44 -11.65
N ASP A 70 -21.68 11.57 -11.20
CA ASP A 70 -23.13 11.73 -10.97
C ASP A 70 -23.93 12.05 -12.25
N GLY A 71 -23.27 12.04 -13.41
CA GLY A 71 -23.84 12.40 -14.72
C GLY A 71 -23.68 13.88 -15.06
N THR A 72 -23.18 14.70 -14.13
CA THR A 72 -22.90 16.13 -14.35
C THR A 72 -21.40 16.44 -14.45
N GLY A 73 -20.54 15.42 -14.37
CA GLY A 73 -19.08 15.58 -14.31
C GLY A 73 -18.55 15.72 -12.89
N LYS A 74 -19.42 15.64 -11.86
CA LYS A 74 -19.02 15.71 -10.45
C LYS A 74 -18.82 14.30 -9.90
N CYS A 75 -17.68 14.09 -9.24
CA CYS A 75 -17.40 12.84 -8.56
C CYS A 75 -18.12 12.78 -7.21
N VAL A 76 -18.91 11.74 -7.01
CA VAL A 76 -19.61 11.42 -5.76
C VAL A 76 -19.10 10.11 -5.18
N TYR A 77 -19.27 9.93 -3.87
CA TYR A 77 -18.90 8.70 -3.17
C TYR A 77 -19.67 7.51 -3.76
N ASP A 78 -18.95 6.45 -4.11
CA ASP A 78 -19.56 5.21 -4.60
C ASP A 78 -19.61 4.18 -3.47
N LYS A 79 -20.70 4.24 -2.69
CA LYS A 79 -20.91 3.36 -1.54
C LYS A 79 -20.86 1.87 -1.90
N ASP A 80 -21.39 1.51 -3.06
CA ASP A 80 -21.52 0.10 -3.48
C ASP A 80 -20.17 -0.51 -3.90
N ALA A 81 -19.24 0.31 -4.40
CA ALA A 81 -17.89 -0.11 -4.78
C ALA A 81 -16.87 0.03 -3.64
N SER A 82 -17.16 0.87 -2.65
CA SER A 82 -16.24 1.16 -1.54
C SER A 82 -16.12 0.02 -0.53
N ILE A 83 -14.91 -0.13 0.00
CA ILE A 83 -14.56 -1.18 0.96
C ILE A 83 -14.40 -0.52 2.31
N GLU A 84 -15.44 -0.59 3.16
CA GLU A 84 -15.52 0.21 4.38
C GLU A 84 -14.34 -0.04 5.33
N LYS A 85 -14.05 -1.27 5.76
CA LYS A 85 -12.84 -1.60 6.54
C LYS A 85 -12.44 -3.06 6.39
N ARG A 86 -11.15 -3.33 6.24
CA ARG A 86 -10.59 -4.69 6.23
C ARG A 86 -9.29 -4.73 7.03
N PRO A 87 -9.00 -5.86 7.71
CA PRO A 87 -7.72 -6.02 8.37
C PRO A 87 -6.59 -6.03 7.35
N TYR A 88 -5.45 -5.48 7.74
CA TYR A 88 -4.22 -5.61 6.97
C TYR A 88 -3.03 -5.86 7.90
N ARG A 89 -1.95 -6.34 7.30
CA ARG A 89 -0.67 -6.57 7.99
C ARG A 89 0.48 -6.17 7.10
N VAL A 90 1.60 -5.79 7.71
CA VAL A 90 2.83 -5.43 7.02
C VAL A 90 3.91 -6.45 7.36
N ARG A 91 4.69 -6.89 6.36
CA ARG A 91 5.87 -7.74 6.53
C ARG A 91 6.98 -7.21 5.64
N GLY A 92 7.95 -6.52 6.23
CA GLY A 92 8.96 -5.79 5.46
C GLY A 92 8.31 -4.75 4.55
N ASN A 93 8.58 -4.83 3.24
CA ASN A 93 7.99 -3.97 2.22
C ASN A 93 6.72 -4.53 1.57
N ILE A 94 6.09 -5.54 2.16
CA ILE A 94 4.84 -6.11 1.65
C ILE A 94 3.69 -5.73 2.59
N VAL A 95 2.67 -5.07 2.04
CA VAL A 95 1.37 -4.90 2.70
C VAL A 95 0.43 -6.00 2.23
N ILE A 96 -0.37 -6.55 3.14
CA ILE A 96 -1.30 -7.63 2.84
C ILE A 96 -2.65 -7.25 3.43
N ALA A 97 -3.59 -6.89 2.56
CA ALA A 97 -4.99 -6.70 2.92
C ALA A 97 -5.72 -8.04 2.80
N THR A 98 -6.57 -8.37 3.76
CA THR A 98 -7.33 -9.62 3.75
C THR A 98 -8.80 -9.32 3.55
N ASN A 99 -9.46 -10.00 2.61
CA ASN A 99 -10.92 -10.04 2.56
C ASN A 99 -11.42 -11.17 3.46
N PRO A 100 -11.96 -10.86 4.66
CA PRO A 100 -12.32 -11.89 5.63
C PRO A 100 -13.50 -12.74 5.17
N ALA A 101 -14.37 -12.22 4.30
CA ALA A 101 -15.56 -12.93 3.83
C ALA A 101 -15.21 -14.16 2.98
N ILE A 102 -14.10 -14.10 2.25
CA ILE A 102 -13.63 -15.17 1.35
C ILE A 102 -12.25 -15.72 1.73
N GLN A 103 -11.69 -15.26 2.87
CA GLN A 103 -10.36 -15.64 3.37
C GLN A 103 -9.25 -15.49 2.32
N GLN A 104 -9.32 -14.44 1.51
CA GLN A 104 -8.35 -14.17 0.45
C GLN A 104 -7.42 -13.02 0.84
N ASP A 105 -6.12 -13.24 0.67
CA ASP A 105 -5.07 -12.24 0.86
C ASP A 105 -4.74 -11.54 -0.47
N TYR A 106 -4.53 -10.23 -0.39
CA TYR A 106 -4.10 -9.38 -1.50
C TYR A 106 -2.77 -8.70 -1.13
N PRO A 107 -1.63 -9.33 -1.47
CA PRO A 107 -0.32 -8.77 -1.21
C PRO A 107 0.05 -7.68 -2.23
N ALA A 108 0.68 -6.62 -1.75
CA ALA A 108 1.29 -5.59 -2.58
C ALA A 108 2.69 -5.23 -2.03
N GLU A 109 3.69 -5.17 -2.90
CA GLU A 109 4.95 -4.51 -2.56
C GLU A 109 4.70 -3.01 -2.48
N PHE A 110 5.20 -2.35 -1.43
CA PHE A 110 5.10 -0.91 -1.30
C PHE A 110 6.46 -0.25 -1.05
N ALA A 111 6.57 0.99 -1.52
CA ALA A 111 7.67 1.89 -1.21
C ALA A 111 7.12 3.29 -0.97
N ILE A 112 7.64 3.98 0.05
CA ILE A 112 7.25 5.35 0.40
C ILE A 112 8.45 6.26 0.15
N GLU A 113 8.21 7.35 -0.57
CA GLU A 113 9.19 8.40 -0.84
C GLU A 113 8.50 9.76 -0.64
N GLY A 114 8.86 10.46 0.43
CA GLY A 114 8.24 11.74 0.80
C GLY A 114 6.73 11.63 0.98
N ASN A 115 5.97 12.32 0.13
CA ASN A 115 4.50 12.32 0.15
C ASN A 115 3.89 11.33 -0.85
N LYS A 116 4.68 10.42 -1.43
CA LYS A 116 4.20 9.41 -2.37
C LYS A 116 4.35 8.01 -1.80
N ILE A 117 3.38 7.17 -2.13
CA ILE A 117 3.46 5.72 -1.97
C ILE A 117 3.28 5.07 -3.32
N THR A 118 4.11 4.07 -3.59
CA THR A 118 4.01 3.22 -4.76
C THR A 118 3.61 1.83 -4.32
N PHE A 119 2.60 1.26 -4.95
CA PHE A 119 2.24 -0.16 -4.81
C PHE A 119 2.54 -0.89 -6.10
N LYS A 120 3.13 -2.08 -6.00
CA LYS A 120 3.27 -3.02 -7.12
C LYS A 120 2.44 -4.26 -6.81
N VAL A 121 1.57 -4.61 -7.74
CA VAL A 121 0.66 -5.76 -7.64
C VAL A 121 0.70 -6.59 -8.91
N LYS A 122 0.43 -7.89 -8.77
CA LYS A 122 0.10 -8.75 -9.89
C LYS A 122 -1.39 -8.59 -10.19
N ALA A 123 -1.71 -8.18 -11.42
CA ALA A 123 -3.08 -8.00 -11.87
C ALA A 123 -3.41 -9.01 -12.98
N THR A 124 -4.48 -9.77 -12.80
CA THR A 124 -5.01 -10.65 -13.85
C THR A 124 -5.85 -9.84 -14.82
N THR A 125 -5.50 -9.87 -16.09
CA THR A 125 -6.23 -9.23 -17.18
C THR A 125 -6.70 -10.30 -18.18
N GLN A 126 -7.46 -9.90 -19.20
CA GLN A 126 -7.88 -10.83 -20.27
C GLN A 126 -6.70 -11.43 -21.05
N SER A 127 -5.57 -10.70 -21.14
CA SER A 127 -4.35 -11.15 -21.82
C SER A 127 -3.36 -11.90 -20.91
N GLY A 128 -3.72 -12.14 -19.64
CA GLY A 128 -2.91 -12.84 -18.65
C GLY A 128 -2.51 -11.96 -17.47
N GLU A 129 -1.54 -12.44 -16.70
CA GLU A 129 -1.01 -11.71 -15.54
C GLU A 129 -0.11 -10.56 -15.98
N THR A 130 -0.28 -9.42 -15.34
CA THR A 130 0.48 -8.20 -15.59
C THR A 130 1.07 -7.64 -14.31
N ASN A 131 2.16 -6.88 -14.45
CA ASN A 131 2.69 -6.11 -13.33
C ASN A 131 2.08 -4.71 -13.37
N ARG A 132 1.27 -4.40 -12.35
CA ARG A 132 0.65 -3.09 -12.20
C ARG A 132 1.36 -2.30 -11.13
N VAL A 133 1.67 -1.05 -11.45
CA VAL A 133 2.25 -0.08 -10.51
C VAL A 133 1.24 1.03 -10.30
N LEU A 134 0.89 1.28 -9.04
CA LEU A 134 -0.02 2.35 -8.64
C LEU A 134 0.76 3.35 -7.80
N VAL A 135 0.64 4.64 -8.13
CA VAL A 135 1.26 5.71 -7.35
C VAL A 135 0.17 6.55 -6.73
N PHE A 136 0.27 6.77 -5.42
CA PHE A 136 -0.65 7.59 -4.65
C PHE A 136 0.09 8.73 -3.96
N ARG A 137 -0.60 9.84 -3.77
CA ARG A 137 -0.16 10.98 -2.98
C ARG A 137 -0.84 10.98 -1.61
N LYS A 138 -0.07 11.30 -0.58
CA LYS A 138 -0.58 11.51 0.78
C LYS A 138 -1.59 12.66 0.83
N LEU A 139 -2.75 12.41 1.41
CA LEU A 139 -3.77 13.42 1.69
C LEU A 139 -3.39 14.24 2.92
N THR A 140 -3.80 15.51 2.93
CA THR A 140 -3.72 16.35 4.13
C THR A 140 -4.88 16.04 5.08
N THR A 141 -4.81 16.55 6.31
CA THR A 141 -5.88 16.42 7.30
C THR A 141 -7.18 17.05 6.80
N GLU A 142 -7.10 18.18 6.10
CA GLU A 142 -8.27 18.87 5.53
C GLU A 142 -8.93 18.02 4.44
N GLN A 143 -8.13 17.43 3.55
CA GLN A 143 -8.64 16.56 2.48
C GLN A 143 -9.30 15.29 3.02
N LEU A 144 -8.75 14.73 4.11
CA LEU A 144 -9.37 13.61 4.83
C LEU A 144 -10.71 14.03 5.46
N ALA A 145 -10.77 15.21 6.08
CA ALA A 145 -12.00 15.72 6.67
C ALA A 145 -13.10 16.00 5.63
N GLU A 146 -12.73 16.47 4.44
CA GLU A 146 -13.65 16.62 3.31
C GLU A 146 -14.17 15.27 2.81
N LEU A 147 -13.30 14.27 2.72
CA LEU A 147 -13.66 12.93 2.31
C LEU A 147 -14.67 12.29 3.27
N GLU A 148 -14.50 12.47 4.58
CA GLU A 148 -15.46 12.01 5.58
C GLU A 148 -16.83 12.69 5.46
N LYS A 149 -16.89 13.96 5.03
CA LYS A 149 -18.18 14.61 4.74
C LYS A 149 -18.88 13.98 3.54
N LEU A 150 -18.13 13.58 2.51
CA LEU A 150 -18.69 12.92 1.32
C LEU A 150 -19.31 11.56 1.63
N LYS A 151 -18.75 10.82 2.58
CA LYS A 151 -19.28 9.51 3.02
C LYS A 151 -20.62 9.60 3.76
N ASN A 152 -20.90 10.77 4.35
CA ASN A 152 -22.05 11.00 5.24
C ASN A 152 -23.21 11.77 4.57
N ASN A 153 -23.06 12.16 3.30
CA ASN A 153 -24.10 12.82 2.50
C ASN A 153 -24.84 11.81 1.61
#